data_AF-A0A1C6V4U2-F1
#
_entry.id   AF-A0A1C6V4U2-F1
#
_cell.length_a   1.000
_cell.length_b   1.000
_cell.length_c   1.000
_cell.angle_alpha   90.00
_cell.angle_beta   90.00
_cell.angle_gamma   90.00
#
_symmetry.space_group_name_H-M   'P 1'
#
loop_
_entity.id
_entity.type
_entity.pdbx_description
1 polymer ?
#
loop_
_entity_poly.entity_id
_entity_poly.type
_entity_poly.pdbx_seq_one_letter_code
_entity_poly.pdbx_strand_id
1 'polypeptide(L)'
;MRDDDLTFVELVQRDLRDVRWAEPAELRARGRRRSRRTAAVATAVAALLVASATTVVAGGRSGGPTDTVVTGAGAGSPTSAPVASPAPSGRAEIPEAVLLEPRDLTLKTGARLGDVGLLEPVRVDGQLESCAHQQGIYLQSTVSRYSRSRVLLRPVAEASDGVPPVLSQDVYRVDPPWGMGLFGDIDRMVQVCPTWRTSSLLTLTGRTVSAETEHRWEPAVTGFAGDQSVMLRHVTGQARDRSGGKAVGPAASIDVTLVIRVGDLVTVIVPGPGTIEDRVDGSGPGLSYAQLESLGRVAARRLCGAANPGC
;
A
#
# COMPACT_ATOMS: atom_id res chain seq x y z
N MET A 1 -17.17 -20.55 -50.11
CA MET A 1 -17.21 -21.10 -48.74
C MET A 1 -16.02 -20.51 -48.04
N ARG A 2 -16.30 -19.58 -47.12
CA ARG A 2 -15.45 -18.79 -46.21
C ARG A 2 -13.91 -18.96 -46.29
N ASP A 3 -13.26 -17.92 -46.79
CA ASP A 3 -12.02 -17.38 -46.22
C ASP A 3 -12.39 -16.44 -45.07
N ASP A 4 -11.64 -16.50 -43.96
CA ASP A 4 -11.23 -15.39 -43.07
C ASP A 4 -10.84 -15.93 -41.68
N ASP A 5 -9.61 -16.45 -41.56
CA ASP A 5 -8.93 -16.58 -40.27
C ASP A 5 -7.95 -15.40 -40.14
N LEU A 6 -8.46 -14.26 -39.68
CA LEU A 6 -7.60 -13.14 -39.27
C LEU A 6 -6.90 -13.51 -37.97
N THR A 7 -5.60 -13.28 -37.93
CA THR A 7 -4.80 -13.60 -36.74
C THR A 7 -5.21 -12.68 -35.58
N PHE A 8 -5.18 -13.18 -34.33
CA PHE A 8 -5.55 -12.43 -33.12
C PHE A 8 -4.89 -11.04 -33.04
N VAL A 9 -3.67 -10.90 -33.56
CA VAL A 9 -2.93 -9.62 -33.60
C VAL A 9 -3.60 -8.59 -34.51
N GLU A 10 -4.17 -9.01 -35.64
CA GLU A 10 -4.87 -8.13 -36.58
C GLU A 10 -6.23 -7.68 -36.04
N LEU A 11 -6.92 -8.57 -35.33
CA LEU A 11 -8.15 -8.23 -34.59
C LEU A 11 -7.85 -7.16 -33.51
N VAL A 12 -6.81 -7.36 -32.71
CA VAL A 12 -6.42 -6.40 -31.66
C VAL A 12 -5.95 -5.07 -32.25
N GLN A 13 -5.16 -5.08 -33.33
CA GLN A 13 -4.73 -3.83 -33.99
C GLN A 13 -5.90 -3.06 -34.61
N ARG A 14 -6.87 -3.78 -35.18
CA ARG A 14 -8.09 -3.17 -35.72
C ARG A 14 -8.94 -2.57 -34.61
N ASP A 15 -9.17 -3.31 -33.52
CA ASP A 15 -9.94 -2.82 -32.38
C ASP A 15 -9.28 -1.61 -31.72
N LEU A 16 -7.93 -1.60 -31.61
CA LEU A 16 -7.21 -0.46 -31.05
C LEU A 16 -7.18 0.78 -31.94
N ARG A 17 -7.31 0.63 -33.28
CA ARG A 17 -7.44 1.78 -34.19
C ARG A 17 -8.75 2.53 -34.01
N ASP A 18 -9.80 1.85 -33.57
CA ASP A 18 -11.12 2.42 -33.36
C ASP A 18 -11.31 2.98 -31.93
N VAL A 19 -10.34 2.77 -31.02
CA VAL A 19 -10.37 3.34 -29.66
C VAL A 19 -9.93 4.80 -29.71
N ARG A 20 -10.90 5.71 -29.77
CA ARG A 20 -10.68 7.13 -29.53
C ARG A 20 -10.53 7.39 -28.02
N TRP A 21 -9.31 7.61 -27.56
CA TRP A 21 -9.07 8.09 -26.20
C TRP A 21 -9.74 9.45 -25.99
N ALA A 22 -10.44 9.62 -24.86
CA ALA A 22 -11.06 10.88 -24.53
C ALA A 22 -9.99 11.95 -24.31
N GLU A 23 -10.16 13.11 -24.95
CA GLU A 23 -9.23 14.22 -24.80
C GLU A 23 -9.13 14.66 -23.33
N PRO A 24 -7.97 15.15 -22.84
CA PRO A 24 -7.80 15.55 -21.45
C PRO A 24 -8.84 16.58 -20.96
N ALA A 25 -9.36 17.43 -21.86
CA ALA A 25 -10.44 18.36 -21.55
C ALA A 25 -11.78 17.65 -21.30
N GLU A 26 -12.09 16.58 -22.05
CA GLU A 26 -13.29 15.76 -21.88
C GLU A 26 -13.22 14.95 -20.58
N LEU A 27 -12.04 14.44 -20.23
CA LEU A 27 -11.80 13.75 -18.95
C LEU A 27 -12.02 14.71 -17.76
N ARG A 28 -11.48 15.93 -17.82
CA ARG A 28 -11.69 16.97 -16.80
C ARG A 28 -13.16 17.40 -16.70
N ALA A 29 -13.87 17.51 -17.83
CA ALA A 29 -15.28 17.85 -17.86
C ALA A 29 -16.17 16.73 -17.26
N ARG A 30 -15.88 15.46 -17.56
CA ARG A 30 -16.55 14.31 -16.92
C ARG A 30 -16.26 14.25 -15.43
N GLY A 31 -15.02 14.51 -15.00
CA GLY A 31 -14.65 14.60 -13.58
C GLY A 31 -15.44 15.68 -12.83
N ARG A 32 -15.55 16.89 -13.40
CA ARG A 32 -16.37 17.97 -12.83
C ARG A 32 -17.86 17.61 -12.73
N ARG A 33 -18.42 16.89 -13.70
CA ARG A 33 -19.83 16.43 -13.65
C ARG A 33 -20.07 15.38 -12.57
N ARG A 34 -19.15 14.44 -12.33
CA ARG A 34 -19.24 13.48 -11.22
C ARG A 34 -19.17 14.16 -9.85
N SER A 35 -18.23 15.09 -9.67
CA SER A 35 -18.11 15.92 -8.45
C SER A 35 -19.40 16.69 -8.12
N ARG A 36 -20.07 17.26 -9.14
CA ARG A 36 -21.35 17.96 -8.95
C ARG A 36 -22.50 17.02 -8.60
N ARG A 37 -22.52 15.79 -9.13
CA ARG A 37 -23.54 14.79 -8.79
C ARG A 37 -23.36 14.22 -7.40
N THR A 38 -22.12 13.97 -6.95
CA THR A 38 -21.86 13.53 -5.58
C THR A 38 -22.14 14.63 -4.55
N ALA A 39 -21.84 15.89 -4.88
CA ALA A 39 -22.21 17.02 -4.03
C ALA A 39 -23.74 17.17 -3.87
N ALA A 40 -24.52 16.98 -4.94
CA ALA A 40 -25.98 17.04 -4.89
C ALA A 40 -26.62 15.86 -4.13
N VAL A 41 -26.05 14.65 -4.23
CA VAL A 41 -26.51 13.50 -3.44
C VAL A 41 -26.16 13.68 -1.97
N ALA A 42 -24.98 14.20 -1.64
CA ALA A 42 -24.58 14.47 -0.26
C ALA A 42 -25.47 15.54 0.41
N THR A 43 -25.86 16.60 -0.30
CA THR A 43 -26.80 17.60 0.24
C THR A 43 -28.22 17.06 0.38
N ALA A 44 -28.69 16.18 -0.51
CA ALA A 44 -30.00 15.54 -0.38
C ALA A 44 -30.07 14.59 0.83
N VAL A 45 -29.00 13.82 1.08
CA VAL A 45 -28.91 12.92 2.25
C VAL A 45 -28.82 13.73 3.56
N ALA A 46 -28.08 14.85 3.57
CA ALA A 46 -28.03 15.74 4.72
C ALA A 46 -29.40 16.38 5.04
N ALA A 47 -30.18 16.75 4.02
CA ALA A 47 -31.53 17.30 4.22
C ALA A 47 -32.52 16.25 4.78
N LEU A 48 -32.41 14.99 4.36
CA LEU A 48 -33.22 13.88 4.87
C LEU A 48 -32.92 13.52 6.34
N LEU A 49 -31.66 13.67 6.78
CA LEU A 49 -31.26 13.45 8.17
C LEU A 49 -31.71 14.58 9.11
N VAL A 50 -31.82 15.82 8.63
CA VAL A 50 -32.34 16.94 9.44
C VAL A 50 -33.86 16.87 9.58
N ALA A 51 -34.58 16.40 8.55
CA ALA A 51 -36.04 16.28 8.59
C ALA A 51 -36.55 15.14 9.51
N SER A 52 -35.70 14.17 9.86
CA SER A 52 -36.05 13.04 10.73
C SER A 52 -35.78 13.31 12.22
N ALA A 53 -35.22 14.48 12.58
CA ALA A 53 -34.94 14.86 13.96
C ALA A 53 -36.01 15.77 14.61
N THR A 54 -37.08 16.13 13.90
CA THR A 54 -38.08 17.12 14.38
C THR A 54 -39.47 16.53 14.62
N THR A 55 -39.56 15.35 15.23
CA THR A 55 -40.82 14.89 15.84
C THR A 55 -40.53 14.19 17.17
N VAL A 56 -40.79 14.90 18.26
CA VAL A 56 -41.62 14.52 19.43
C VAL A 56 -41.21 15.41 20.62
N VAL A 57 -41.88 16.55 20.77
CA VAL A 57 -42.04 17.25 22.06
C VAL A 57 -43.52 17.63 22.18
N ALA A 58 -44.25 16.94 23.07
CA ALA A 58 -45.44 17.45 23.77
C ALA A 58 -45.92 16.39 24.78
N GLY A 59 -45.59 16.56 26.06
CA GLY A 59 -46.58 16.73 27.14
C GLY A 59 -46.45 15.55 28.13
N GLY A 60 -46.65 15.64 29.44
CA GLY A 60 -47.07 16.66 30.39
C GLY A 60 -47.11 15.95 31.77
N ARG A 61 -46.95 16.71 32.86
CA ARG A 61 -46.70 16.25 34.24
C ARG A 61 -47.89 15.57 34.95
N SER A 62 -47.53 14.76 35.98
CA SER A 62 -48.15 14.61 37.33
C SER A 62 -48.89 13.30 37.68
N GLY A 63 -48.43 12.65 38.76
CA GLY A 63 -49.25 11.85 39.70
C GLY A 63 -49.07 10.31 39.64
N GLY A 64 -48.46 9.70 40.66
CA GLY A 64 -48.66 8.26 40.97
C GLY A 64 -49.87 8.05 41.89
N PRO A 65 -50.00 6.92 42.63
CA PRO A 65 -49.58 5.53 42.41
C PRO A 65 -50.78 4.55 42.40
N THR A 66 -50.63 3.29 41.94
CA THR A 66 -51.20 2.02 42.51
C THR A 66 -51.25 0.87 41.49
N ASP A 67 -50.64 -0.25 41.88
CA ASP A 67 -51.08 -1.66 41.84
C ASP A 67 -51.74 -2.35 40.61
N THR A 68 -51.14 -3.51 40.33
CA THR A 68 -51.73 -4.84 40.03
C THR A 68 -52.22 -5.23 38.62
N VAL A 69 -51.57 -6.30 38.12
CA VAL A 69 -52.15 -7.59 37.67
C VAL A 69 -52.38 -7.85 36.16
N VAL A 70 -51.46 -8.69 35.64
CA VAL A 70 -51.66 -10.00 34.97
C VAL A 70 -52.01 -10.10 33.45
N THR A 71 -51.18 -10.94 32.82
CA THR A 71 -51.31 -11.79 31.61
C THR A 71 -51.42 -11.18 30.21
N GLY A 72 -50.49 -11.61 29.37
CA GLY A 72 -50.63 -11.60 27.91
C GLY A 72 -49.39 -12.19 27.25
N ALA A 73 -49.47 -13.46 26.86
CA ALA A 73 -48.44 -14.17 26.11
C ALA A 73 -48.10 -13.45 24.79
N GLY A 74 -46.81 -13.27 24.52
CA GLY A 74 -46.31 -12.76 23.25
C GLY A 74 -44.84 -13.09 23.12
N ALA A 75 -44.54 -14.13 22.34
CA ALA A 75 -43.20 -14.47 21.91
C ALA A 75 -42.64 -13.30 21.07
N GLY A 76 -41.63 -12.63 21.60
CA GLY A 76 -40.88 -11.58 20.91
C GLY A 76 -39.39 -11.78 21.17
N SER A 77 -38.67 -12.26 20.18
CA SER A 77 -37.20 -12.30 20.16
C SER A 77 -36.65 -10.90 20.46
N PRO A 78 -35.62 -10.75 21.32
CA PRO A 78 -34.92 -9.49 21.43
C PRO A 78 -34.04 -9.35 20.18
N THR A 79 -34.55 -8.62 19.18
CA THR A 79 -33.72 -8.05 18.12
C THR A 79 -32.73 -7.11 18.80
N SER A 80 -31.52 -7.63 19.02
CA SER A 80 -30.39 -6.85 19.49
C SER A 80 -30.10 -5.80 18.42
N ALA A 81 -30.47 -4.55 18.69
CA ALA A 81 -30.04 -3.42 17.89
C ALA A 81 -28.50 -3.44 17.85
N PRO A 82 -27.87 -3.24 16.69
CA PRO A 82 -26.42 -3.12 16.64
C PRO A 82 -26.06 -1.88 17.46
N VAL A 83 -25.37 -2.10 18.58
CA VAL A 83 -24.67 -1.04 19.30
C VAL A 83 -23.73 -0.42 18.28
N ALA A 84 -24.07 0.76 17.80
CA ALA A 84 -23.16 1.56 16.99
C ALA A 84 -21.93 1.83 17.86
N SER A 85 -20.85 1.09 17.60
CA SER A 85 -19.55 1.39 18.21
C SER A 85 -19.28 2.87 18.00
N PRO A 86 -18.88 3.62 19.04
CA PRO A 86 -18.57 5.03 18.89
C PRO A 86 -17.49 5.16 17.82
N ALA A 87 -17.77 5.98 16.79
CA ALA A 87 -16.80 6.28 15.76
C ALA A 87 -15.51 6.75 16.45
N PRO A 88 -14.34 6.16 16.16
CA PRO A 88 -13.11 6.56 16.82
C PRO A 88 -12.88 8.04 16.52
N SER A 89 -12.91 8.87 17.57
CA SER A 89 -12.67 10.32 17.55
C SER A 89 -11.21 10.68 17.21
N GLY A 90 -10.46 9.77 16.58
CA GLY A 90 -9.09 9.97 16.15
C GLY A 90 -9.03 10.66 14.80
N ARG A 91 -7.93 11.39 14.57
CA ARG A 91 -7.59 12.04 13.31
C ARG A 91 -7.66 11.01 12.17
N ALA A 92 -8.77 11.00 11.44
CA ALA A 92 -9.04 9.98 10.42
C ALA A 92 -7.98 10.01 9.30
N GLU A 93 -7.56 11.22 8.91
CA GLU A 93 -6.61 11.42 7.83
C GLU A 93 -5.15 11.27 8.29
N ILE A 94 -4.29 10.81 7.37
CA ILE A 94 -2.83 10.81 7.50
C ILE A 94 -2.31 12.15 6.96
N PRO A 95 -1.80 13.08 7.80
CA PRO A 95 -1.40 14.39 7.32
C PRO A 95 -0.11 14.33 6.49
N GLU A 96 0.06 15.23 5.52
CA GLU A 96 1.21 15.23 4.61
C GLU A 96 2.57 15.36 5.32
N ALA A 97 2.59 16.06 6.46
CA ALA A 97 3.79 16.31 7.26
C ALA A 97 4.47 15.03 7.80
N VAL A 98 3.75 13.89 7.82
CA VAL A 98 4.32 12.61 8.27
C VAL A 98 5.21 11.95 7.22
N LEU A 99 5.05 12.36 5.95
CA LEU A 99 5.81 11.80 4.85
C LEU A 99 7.20 12.44 4.82
N LEU A 100 8.18 11.64 4.40
CA LEU A 100 9.54 12.06 4.16
C LEU A 100 9.59 13.15 3.11
N GLU A 101 10.49 14.09 3.32
CA GLU A 101 10.74 15.23 2.46
C GLU A 101 12.16 15.16 1.87
N PRO A 102 12.41 15.88 0.75
CA PRO A 102 13.74 15.98 0.17
C PRO A 102 14.87 16.27 1.16
N ARG A 103 14.61 17.11 2.17
CA ARG A 103 15.58 17.48 3.21
C ARG A 103 15.95 16.35 4.17
N ASP A 104 15.15 15.29 4.23
CA ASP A 104 15.42 14.13 5.07
C ASP A 104 16.41 13.16 4.40
N LEU A 105 16.69 13.37 3.10
CA LEU A 105 17.61 12.57 2.31
C LEU A 105 18.93 13.32 2.10
N THR A 106 20.02 12.56 2.12
CA THR A 106 21.34 13.06 1.70
C THR A 106 21.46 13.15 0.17
N LEU A 107 20.59 12.45 -0.55
CA LEU A 107 20.51 12.45 -2.01
C LEU A 107 19.66 13.61 -2.53
N LYS A 108 20.08 14.21 -3.64
CA LYS A 108 19.28 15.23 -4.34
C LYS A 108 18.05 14.58 -4.95
N THR A 109 16.89 15.17 -4.72
CA THR A 109 15.61 14.77 -5.32
C THR A 109 15.01 15.89 -6.16
N GLY A 110 14.20 15.53 -7.15
CA GLY A 110 13.45 16.45 -8.01
C GLY A 110 11.96 16.51 -7.64
N ALA A 111 11.12 16.11 -8.58
CA ALA A 111 9.67 16.14 -8.44
C ALA A 111 9.17 15.17 -7.35
N ARG A 112 7.99 15.50 -6.79
CA ARG A 112 7.30 14.73 -5.78
C ARG A 112 5.97 14.26 -6.36
N LEU A 113 5.74 12.95 -6.32
CA LEU A 113 4.44 12.36 -6.61
C LEU A 113 3.83 11.86 -5.31
N GLY A 114 2.51 11.86 -5.20
CA GLY A 114 1.82 11.35 -4.02
C GLY A 114 0.41 10.92 -4.35
N ASP A 115 -0.11 10.01 -3.54
CA ASP A 115 -1.45 9.46 -3.68
C ASP A 115 -2.09 9.23 -2.31
N VAL A 116 -3.40 9.03 -2.29
CA VAL A 116 -4.20 8.71 -1.10
C VAL A 116 -5.13 7.55 -1.40
N GLY A 117 -5.26 6.62 -0.46
CA GLY A 117 -6.09 5.42 -0.60
C GLY A 117 -6.94 5.14 0.63
N LEU A 118 -7.91 4.25 0.44
CA LEU A 118 -8.80 3.72 1.48
C LEU A 118 -8.81 2.21 1.36
N LEU A 119 -8.79 1.48 2.47
CA LEU A 119 -8.86 0.01 2.46
C LEU A 119 -7.73 -0.64 1.63
N GLU A 120 -6.57 0.01 1.59
CA GLU A 120 -5.40 -0.51 0.89
C GLU A 120 -4.70 -1.58 1.75
N PRO A 121 -4.28 -2.71 1.18
CA PRO A 121 -3.44 -3.67 1.90
C PRO A 121 -2.07 -3.04 2.18
N VAL A 122 -1.53 -3.32 3.38
CA VAL A 122 -0.14 -3.00 3.71
C VAL A 122 0.76 -3.94 2.91
N ARG A 123 1.53 -3.37 1.97
CA ARG A 123 2.45 -4.13 1.11
C ARG A 123 3.86 -3.96 1.66
N VAL A 124 4.51 -5.05 2.02
CA VAL A 124 5.87 -5.01 2.57
C VAL A 124 6.87 -5.29 1.47
N ASP A 125 6.82 -6.49 0.90
CA ASP A 125 7.68 -6.93 -0.18
C ASP A 125 6.89 -7.93 -1.02
N GLY A 126 6.55 -7.53 -2.25
CA GLY A 126 5.70 -8.36 -3.11
C GLY A 126 6.35 -9.69 -3.52
N GLN A 127 7.68 -9.78 -3.57
CA GLN A 127 8.39 -11.03 -3.87
C GLN A 127 8.38 -11.94 -2.65
N LEU A 128 8.55 -11.38 -1.44
CA LEU A 128 8.48 -12.14 -0.19
C LEU A 128 7.07 -12.70 0.03
N GLU A 129 6.04 -11.87 -0.19
CA GLU A 129 4.63 -12.25 -0.13
C GLU A 129 4.31 -13.36 -1.14
N SER A 130 4.83 -13.24 -2.37
CA SER A 130 4.66 -14.27 -3.42
C SER A 130 5.33 -15.59 -3.06
N CYS A 131 6.55 -15.55 -2.51
CA CYS A 131 7.23 -16.73 -2.02
C CYS A 131 6.42 -17.39 -0.89
N ALA A 132 5.98 -16.63 0.12
CA ALA A 132 5.23 -17.15 1.25
C ALA A 132 3.95 -17.86 0.79
N HIS A 133 3.21 -17.24 -0.14
CA HIS A 133 2.03 -17.84 -0.75
C HIS A 133 2.36 -19.17 -1.46
N GLN A 134 3.46 -19.23 -2.23
CA GLN A 134 3.89 -20.47 -2.89
C GLN A 134 4.32 -21.56 -1.89
N GLN A 135 4.85 -21.18 -0.72
CA GLN A 135 5.17 -22.09 0.38
C GLN A 135 3.92 -22.49 1.21
N GLY A 136 2.72 -22.12 0.78
CA GLY A 136 1.46 -22.44 1.47
C GLY A 136 1.20 -21.61 2.73
N ILE A 137 1.94 -20.51 2.92
CA ILE A 137 1.72 -19.56 4.00
C ILE A 137 0.72 -18.51 3.53
N TYR A 138 -0.53 -18.63 4.00
CA TYR A 138 -1.60 -17.68 3.74
C TYR A 138 -1.78 -16.76 4.93
N LEU A 139 -1.14 -15.60 4.87
CA LEU A 139 -1.31 -14.55 5.88
C LEU A 139 -2.55 -13.72 5.58
N GLN A 140 -3.28 -13.33 6.62
CA GLN A 140 -4.37 -12.38 6.47
C GLN A 140 -3.76 -11.02 6.16
N SER A 141 -4.10 -10.45 5.01
CA SER A 141 -3.56 -9.14 4.63
C SER A 141 -3.98 -8.08 5.65
N THR A 142 -3.01 -7.37 6.20
CA THR A 142 -3.30 -6.20 7.05
C THR A 142 -3.85 -5.10 6.16
N VAL A 143 -5.13 -4.76 6.34
CA VAL A 143 -5.79 -3.71 5.55
C VAL A 143 -5.78 -2.39 6.33
N SER A 144 -5.42 -1.31 5.64
CA SER A 144 -5.43 0.04 6.18
C SER A 144 -6.83 0.66 6.11
N ARG A 145 -7.18 1.52 7.07
CA ARG A 145 -8.37 2.37 6.93
C ARG A 145 -8.11 3.50 5.94
N TYR A 146 -6.91 4.05 6.00
CA TYR A 146 -6.42 5.13 5.16
C TYR A 146 -4.98 4.84 4.78
N SER A 147 -4.59 5.21 3.58
CA SER A 147 -3.21 5.22 3.14
C SER A 147 -2.86 6.55 2.50
N ARG A 148 -1.57 6.89 2.58
CA ARG A 148 -0.98 8.01 1.84
C ARG A 148 0.40 7.62 1.38
N SER A 149 0.71 7.88 0.11
CA SER A 149 1.99 7.56 -0.50
C SER A 149 2.75 8.79 -0.95
N ARG A 150 4.07 8.65 -1.05
CA ARG A 150 4.98 9.64 -1.60
C ARG A 150 6.08 8.95 -2.38
N VAL A 151 6.32 9.44 -3.60
CA VAL A 151 7.49 9.07 -4.39
C VAL A 151 8.32 10.31 -4.65
N LEU A 152 9.58 10.26 -4.22
CA LEU A 152 10.59 11.28 -4.50
C LEU A 152 11.37 10.83 -5.73
N LEU A 153 11.33 11.62 -6.80
CA LEU A 153 12.00 11.30 -8.06
C LEU A 153 13.43 11.87 -8.10
N ARG A 154 14.28 11.31 -8.96
CA ARG A 154 15.57 11.94 -9.26
C ARG A 154 15.35 13.31 -9.94
N PRO A 155 16.29 14.25 -9.83
CA PRO A 155 16.28 15.44 -10.68
C PRO A 155 16.28 15.03 -12.15
N VAL A 156 15.48 15.71 -12.97
CA VAL A 156 15.45 15.46 -14.41
C VAL A 156 16.76 16.00 -15.01
N ALA A 157 17.62 15.10 -15.48
CA ALA A 157 18.65 15.46 -16.46
C ALA A 157 17.97 15.49 -17.84
N GLU A 158 18.31 16.45 -18.70
CA GLU A 158 17.65 16.62 -20.00
C GLU A 158 17.66 15.29 -20.81
N ALA A 159 16.53 15.01 -21.49
CA ALA A 159 16.35 13.92 -22.46
C ALA A 159 16.48 12.45 -21.98
N SER A 160 15.95 12.09 -20.81
CA SER A 160 15.82 10.68 -20.39
C SER A 160 14.38 10.15 -20.48
N ASP A 161 14.23 8.92 -20.99
CA ASP A 161 13.00 8.14 -20.90
C ASP A 161 12.74 7.74 -19.44
N GLY A 162 11.84 8.48 -18.79
CA GLY A 162 11.45 8.25 -17.41
C GLY A 162 12.43 8.80 -16.37
N VAL A 163 11.87 9.20 -15.23
CA VAL A 163 12.64 9.70 -14.08
C VAL A 163 12.56 8.64 -12.99
N PRO A 164 13.65 7.92 -12.69
CA PRO A 164 13.59 6.84 -11.71
C PRO A 164 13.31 7.40 -10.30
N PRO A 165 12.63 6.64 -9.44
CA PRO A 165 12.44 7.03 -8.05
C PRO A 165 13.79 7.04 -7.32
N VAL A 166 13.94 7.99 -6.40
CA VAL A 166 14.94 7.94 -5.33
C VAL A 166 14.40 7.11 -4.17
N LEU A 167 13.12 7.28 -3.85
CA LEU A 167 12.48 6.64 -2.73
C LEU A 167 10.96 6.67 -2.90
N SER A 168 10.29 5.56 -2.57
CA SER A 168 8.87 5.52 -2.31
C SER A 168 8.62 5.29 -0.82
N GLN A 169 7.61 5.97 -0.29
CA GLN A 169 7.11 5.78 1.06
C GLN A 169 5.60 5.63 1.01
N ASP A 170 5.11 4.58 1.63
CA ASP A 170 3.69 4.40 1.93
C ASP A 170 3.49 4.53 3.43
N VAL A 171 2.39 5.17 3.83
CA VAL A 171 1.95 5.26 5.23
C VAL A 171 0.52 4.79 5.30
N TYR A 172 0.26 3.87 6.21
CA TYR A 172 -1.00 3.19 6.41
C TYR A 172 -1.49 3.43 7.83
N ARG A 173 -2.75 3.79 8.00
CA ARG A 173 -3.41 3.79 9.31
C ARG A 173 -4.16 2.48 9.48
N VAL A 174 -3.67 1.60 10.35
CA VAL A 174 -4.18 0.24 10.56
C VAL A 174 -4.92 0.16 11.89
N ASP A 175 -5.98 -0.65 11.99
CA ASP A 175 -6.58 -0.85 13.31
C ASP A 175 -5.62 -1.67 14.21
N PRO A 176 -5.55 -1.37 15.52
CA PRO A 176 -4.59 -2.00 16.43
C PRO A 176 -4.54 -3.53 16.40
N PRO A 177 -5.66 -4.27 16.31
CA PRO A 177 -5.63 -5.73 16.25
C PRO A 177 -4.82 -6.28 15.07
N TRP A 178 -4.85 -5.60 13.91
CA TRP A 178 -4.14 -6.04 12.70
C TRP A 178 -2.68 -5.60 12.70
N GLY A 179 -2.39 -4.42 13.23
CA GLY A 179 -1.03 -3.89 13.27
C GLY A 179 -0.06 -4.67 14.17
N MET A 180 -0.55 -5.44 15.15
CA MET A 180 0.30 -6.24 16.05
C MET A 180 0.87 -7.50 15.38
N GLY A 181 0.14 -8.10 14.43
CA GLY A 181 0.55 -9.34 13.76
C GLY A 181 1.62 -9.10 12.67
N LEU A 182 1.65 -7.90 12.08
CA LEU A 182 2.45 -7.60 10.89
C LEU A 182 3.92 -8.00 11.00
N PHE A 183 4.60 -7.70 12.11
CA PHE A 183 6.03 -8.01 12.24
C PHE A 183 6.28 -9.50 12.46
N GLY A 184 5.41 -10.19 13.21
CA GLY A 184 5.49 -11.65 13.34
C GLY A 184 5.20 -12.36 12.01
N ASP A 185 4.34 -11.77 11.18
CA ASP A 185 4.05 -12.21 9.82
C ASP A 185 5.27 -12.02 8.90
N ILE A 186 5.94 -10.87 8.95
CA ILE A 186 7.21 -10.62 8.24
C ILE A 186 8.27 -11.64 8.65
N ASP A 187 8.47 -11.84 9.95
CA ASP A 187 9.45 -12.82 10.47
C ASP A 187 9.16 -14.22 9.97
N ARG A 188 7.89 -14.64 10.00
CA ARG A 188 7.47 -15.95 9.48
C ARG A 188 7.76 -16.06 7.99
N MET A 189 7.44 -15.04 7.19
CA MET A 189 7.71 -15.05 5.75
C MET A 189 9.20 -15.19 5.47
N VAL A 190 10.06 -14.40 6.13
CA VAL A 190 11.52 -14.48 5.95
C VAL A 190 12.06 -15.85 6.36
N GLN A 191 11.54 -16.46 7.43
CA GLN A 191 11.94 -17.80 7.87
C GLN A 191 11.59 -18.90 6.87
N VAL A 192 10.42 -18.83 6.21
CA VAL A 192 10.02 -19.83 5.21
C VAL A 192 10.60 -19.56 3.83
N CYS A 193 11.00 -18.32 3.57
CA CYS A 193 11.55 -17.84 2.31
C CYS A 193 12.97 -17.29 2.45
N PRO A 194 13.95 -18.06 2.97
CA PRO A 194 15.33 -17.59 2.98
C PRO A 194 15.90 -17.51 1.55
N THR A 195 15.46 -18.42 0.68
CA THR A 195 15.79 -18.47 -0.75
C THR A 195 14.58 -18.94 -1.55
N TRP A 196 14.37 -18.38 -2.73
CA TRP A 196 13.27 -18.72 -3.62
C TRP A 196 13.70 -18.65 -5.08
N ARG A 197 13.38 -19.67 -5.88
CA ARG A 197 13.70 -19.67 -7.32
C ARG A 197 12.44 -19.48 -8.15
N THR A 198 12.51 -18.52 -9.06
CA THR A 198 11.46 -18.25 -10.03
C THR A 198 11.96 -18.59 -11.44
N SER A 199 11.05 -19.06 -12.30
CA SER A 199 11.34 -19.30 -13.71
C SER A 199 10.59 -18.31 -14.57
N SER A 200 11.27 -17.76 -15.57
CA SER A 200 10.73 -16.80 -16.52
C SER A 200 11.14 -17.15 -17.95
N LEU A 201 10.43 -16.60 -18.93
CA LEU A 201 10.83 -16.64 -20.33
C LEU A 201 11.41 -15.28 -20.69
N LEU A 202 12.66 -15.25 -21.15
CA LEU A 202 13.34 -14.03 -21.59
C LEU A 202 13.61 -14.09 -23.09
N THR A 203 13.45 -12.98 -23.79
CA THR A 203 13.82 -12.87 -25.20
C THR A 203 15.23 -12.28 -25.31
N LEU A 204 16.20 -13.10 -25.69
CA LEU A 204 17.59 -12.71 -25.88
C LEU A 204 17.94 -12.87 -27.37
N THR A 205 18.35 -11.78 -28.02
CA THR A 205 18.76 -11.81 -29.45
C THR A 205 17.71 -12.45 -30.38
N GLY A 206 16.42 -12.20 -30.12
CA GLY A 206 15.31 -12.76 -30.89
C GLY A 206 14.98 -14.23 -30.59
N ARG A 207 15.59 -14.85 -29.57
CA ARG A 207 15.27 -16.20 -29.11
C ARG A 207 14.70 -16.17 -27.70
N THR A 208 13.66 -16.96 -27.47
CA THR A 208 13.10 -17.16 -26.12
C THR A 208 13.93 -18.20 -25.38
N VAL A 209 14.46 -17.83 -24.22
CA VAL A 209 15.19 -18.72 -23.31
C VAL A 209 14.42 -18.85 -21.99
N SER A 210 14.41 -20.06 -21.42
CA SER A 210 13.92 -20.27 -20.06
C SER A 210 15.02 -19.88 -19.08
N ALA A 211 14.76 -18.86 -18.27
CA ALA A 211 15.68 -18.35 -17.29
C ALA A 211 15.18 -18.62 -15.87
N GLU A 212 16.09 -19.00 -14.99
CA GLU A 212 15.84 -19.16 -13.55
C GLU A 212 16.53 -18.02 -12.79
N THR A 213 15.80 -17.42 -11.86
CA THR A 213 16.27 -16.34 -11.00
C THR A 213 16.20 -16.80 -9.56
N GLU A 214 17.28 -16.64 -8.81
CA GLU A 214 17.32 -16.92 -7.38
C GLU A 214 17.12 -15.62 -6.60
N HIS A 215 16.13 -15.61 -5.72
CA HIS A 215 15.86 -14.57 -4.75
C HIS A 215 16.34 -15.05 -3.39
N ARG A 216 16.92 -14.14 -2.59
CA ARG A 216 17.37 -14.43 -1.24
C ARG A 216 16.98 -13.27 -0.33
N TRP A 217 16.45 -13.58 0.84
CA TRP A 217 16.22 -12.61 1.91
C TRP A 217 17.25 -12.85 3.00
N GLU A 218 17.93 -11.77 3.38
CA GLU A 218 18.92 -11.83 4.44
C GLU A 218 18.31 -11.49 5.81
N PRO A 219 19.01 -11.84 6.92
CA PRO A 219 18.53 -11.53 8.25
C PRO A 219 18.19 -10.04 8.36
N ALA A 220 16.98 -9.76 8.84
CA ALA A 220 16.49 -8.41 8.92
C ALA A 220 17.16 -7.64 10.07
N VAL A 221 17.48 -6.36 9.84
CA VAL A 221 17.90 -5.47 10.92
C VAL A 221 16.66 -4.96 11.63
N THR A 222 16.56 -5.18 12.94
CA THR A 222 15.38 -4.80 13.74
C THR A 222 15.72 -3.75 14.79
N GLY A 223 14.70 -3.08 15.32
CA GLY A 223 14.84 -2.21 16.51
C GLY A 223 15.46 -0.83 16.27
N PHE A 224 15.84 -0.47 15.03
CA PHE A 224 16.52 0.80 14.75
C PHE A 224 15.65 2.04 14.97
N ALA A 225 14.31 1.90 14.96
CA ALA A 225 13.35 2.97 15.17
C ALA A 225 12.29 2.60 16.22
N GLY A 226 12.70 1.86 17.26
CA GLY A 226 11.84 1.26 18.28
C GLY A 226 11.55 -0.22 17.98
N ASP A 227 10.88 -0.89 18.91
CA ASP A 227 10.70 -2.35 18.91
C ASP A 227 9.99 -2.89 17.67
N GLN A 228 9.21 -2.05 16.99
CA GLN A 228 8.48 -2.40 15.76
C GLN A 228 9.08 -1.68 14.55
N SER A 229 10.33 -2.04 14.26
CA SER A 229 11.03 -1.62 13.06
C SER A 229 11.84 -2.78 12.50
N VAL A 230 11.77 -2.98 11.19
CA VAL A 230 12.49 -4.03 10.47
C VAL A 230 12.98 -3.50 9.12
N MET A 231 14.20 -3.88 8.75
CA MET A 231 14.80 -3.60 7.46
C MET A 231 15.10 -4.92 6.76
N LEU A 232 14.39 -5.16 5.68
CA LEU A 232 14.53 -6.35 4.85
C LEU A 232 15.53 -6.06 3.74
N ARG A 233 16.47 -6.98 3.54
CA ARG A 233 17.39 -6.97 2.40
C ARG A 233 17.03 -8.13 1.49
N HIS A 234 16.64 -7.79 0.27
CA HIS A 234 16.28 -8.73 -0.79
C HIS A 234 17.36 -8.71 -1.86
N VAL A 235 17.98 -9.86 -2.09
CA VAL A 235 18.99 -10.05 -3.15
C VAL A 235 18.34 -10.81 -4.28
N THR A 236 18.32 -10.21 -5.46
CA THR A 236 17.91 -10.89 -6.69
C THR A 236 19.17 -11.24 -7.47
N GLY A 237 19.46 -12.54 -7.58
CA GLY A 237 20.56 -13.06 -8.38
C GLY A 237 20.36 -12.79 -9.87
N GLN A 238 21.45 -12.73 -10.63
CA GLN A 238 21.36 -12.65 -12.08
C GLN A 238 20.69 -13.91 -12.63
N ALA A 239 19.70 -13.72 -13.51
CA ALA A 239 18.97 -14.83 -14.10
C ALA A 239 19.92 -15.71 -14.92
N ARG A 240 19.69 -17.03 -14.93
CA ARG A 240 20.52 -18.01 -15.62
C ARG A 240 19.67 -18.85 -16.56
N ASP A 241 20.15 -19.04 -17.79
CA ASP A 241 19.56 -19.97 -18.74
C ASP A 241 19.54 -21.37 -18.13
N ARG A 242 18.35 -21.98 -18.04
CA ARG A 242 18.15 -23.29 -17.43
C ARG A 242 18.86 -24.42 -18.20
N SER A 243 19.07 -24.25 -19.50
CA SER A 243 19.70 -25.26 -20.35
C SER A 243 21.23 -25.23 -20.27
N GLY A 244 21.83 -24.04 -20.16
CA GLY A 244 23.29 -23.86 -20.24
C GLY A 244 23.93 -23.23 -19.01
N GLY A 245 23.15 -22.82 -18.00
CA GLY A 245 23.63 -22.14 -16.78
C GLY A 245 24.23 -20.74 -17.00
N LYS A 246 24.22 -20.25 -18.24
CA LYS A 246 24.78 -18.95 -18.62
C LYS A 246 23.93 -17.83 -18.05
N ALA A 247 24.59 -16.80 -17.53
CA ALA A 247 23.93 -15.57 -17.12
C ALA A 247 23.17 -14.94 -18.29
N VAL A 248 21.91 -14.58 -18.05
CA VAL A 248 21.01 -13.91 -18.99
C VAL A 248 20.28 -12.79 -18.27
N GLY A 249 19.96 -11.71 -18.97
CA GLY A 249 19.25 -10.58 -18.38
C GLY A 249 20.09 -9.68 -17.46
N PRO A 250 19.43 -8.83 -16.65
CA PRO A 250 20.09 -7.85 -15.79
C PRO A 250 21.08 -8.47 -14.80
N ALA A 251 22.08 -7.70 -14.40
CA ALA A 251 22.96 -8.07 -13.29
C ALA A 251 22.16 -8.24 -11.99
N ALA A 252 22.76 -8.95 -11.04
CA ALA A 252 22.16 -9.12 -9.71
C ALA A 252 21.90 -7.75 -9.04
N SER A 253 20.80 -7.65 -8.30
CA SER A 253 20.38 -6.44 -7.59
C SER A 253 20.16 -6.70 -6.11
N ILE A 254 20.26 -5.63 -5.33
CA ILE A 254 19.91 -5.59 -3.92
C ILE A 254 18.82 -4.53 -3.76
N ASP A 255 17.70 -4.96 -3.20
CA ASP A 255 16.58 -4.11 -2.83
C ASP A 255 16.47 -4.11 -1.29
N VAL A 256 16.09 -2.97 -0.72
CA VAL A 256 15.90 -2.82 0.72
C VAL A 256 14.52 -2.27 1.00
N THR A 257 13.83 -2.84 1.99
CA THR A 257 12.53 -2.34 2.45
C THR A 257 12.62 -2.06 3.94
N LEU A 258 12.27 -0.85 4.36
CA LEU A 258 12.12 -0.51 5.78
C LEU A 258 10.63 -0.51 6.12
N VAL A 259 10.26 -1.21 7.19
CA VAL A 259 8.92 -1.20 7.75
C VAL A 259 9.01 -0.70 9.18
N ILE A 260 8.28 0.35 9.51
CA ILE A 260 8.25 0.94 10.86
C ILE A 260 6.80 1.12 11.29
N ARG A 261 6.49 0.78 12.54
CA ARG A 261 5.20 1.06 13.17
C ARG A 261 5.34 2.03 14.32
N VAL A 262 4.45 3.01 14.38
CA VAL A 262 4.30 3.96 15.50
C VAL A 262 2.80 4.09 15.80
N GLY A 263 2.36 3.59 16.95
CA GLY A 263 0.94 3.53 17.31
C GLY A 263 0.11 2.77 16.27
N ASP A 264 -0.89 3.40 15.69
CA ASP A 264 -1.75 2.86 14.63
C ASP A 264 -1.24 3.15 13.21
N LEU A 265 -0.06 3.76 13.06
CA LEU A 265 0.56 4.03 11.76
C LEU A 265 1.65 3.01 11.44
N VAL A 266 1.62 2.49 10.22
CA VAL A 266 2.70 1.68 9.63
C VAL A 266 3.23 2.44 8.42
N THR A 267 4.54 2.59 8.30
CA THR A 267 5.17 3.09 7.08
C THR A 267 6.05 2.03 6.46
N VAL A 268 5.99 1.95 5.13
CA VAL A 268 6.87 1.12 4.31
C VAL A 268 7.68 2.06 3.41
N ILE A 269 8.99 1.92 3.44
CA ILE A 269 9.93 2.77 2.69
C ILE A 269 10.76 1.86 1.81
N VAL A 270 10.77 2.15 0.50
CA VAL A 270 11.53 1.41 -0.51
C VAL A 270 12.42 2.41 -1.25
N PRO A 271 13.74 2.39 -1.05
CA PRO A 271 14.69 3.14 -1.87
C PRO A 271 14.59 2.69 -3.33
N GLY A 272 14.76 3.63 -4.25
CA GLY A 272 14.69 3.33 -5.68
C GLY A 272 15.92 2.58 -6.20
N PRO A 273 15.88 2.03 -7.42
CA PRO A 273 17.00 1.32 -8.01
C PRO A 273 18.30 2.15 -8.02
N GLY A 274 19.39 1.53 -7.60
CA GLY A 274 20.72 2.15 -7.56
C GLY A 274 20.82 3.34 -6.63
N THR A 275 19.99 3.42 -5.59
CA THR A 275 20.05 4.44 -4.53
C THR A 275 20.70 3.92 -3.25
N ILE A 276 20.94 2.61 -3.16
CA ILE A 276 21.65 1.96 -2.04
C ILE A 276 23.13 1.85 -2.42
N GLU A 277 24.01 2.10 -1.44
CA GLU A 277 25.47 2.01 -1.62
C GLU A 277 25.93 0.56 -1.77
N ASP A 278 25.36 -0.34 -0.96
CA ASP A 278 25.60 -1.77 -1.02
C ASP A 278 25.05 -2.35 -2.33
N ARG A 279 25.96 -2.47 -3.31
CA ARG A 279 25.73 -3.16 -4.57
C ARG A 279 26.51 -4.47 -4.57
N VAL A 280 26.06 -5.42 -5.38
CA VAL A 280 26.74 -6.72 -5.53
C VAL A 280 28.20 -6.56 -6.01
N ASP A 281 28.51 -5.46 -6.71
CA ASP A 281 29.86 -5.10 -7.17
C ASP A 281 30.66 -4.24 -6.16
N GLY A 282 30.10 -3.96 -4.98
CA GLY A 282 30.78 -3.32 -3.85
C GLY A 282 31.09 -1.83 -4.04
N SER A 283 30.51 -1.14 -5.03
CA SER A 283 30.77 0.30 -5.19
C SER A 283 29.61 1.10 -5.77
N GLY A 284 29.47 2.33 -5.28
CA GLY A 284 28.85 3.43 -5.99
C GLY A 284 28.01 4.35 -5.10
N PRO A 285 27.61 5.53 -5.60
CA PRO A 285 26.91 6.51 -4.80
C PRO A 285 25.55 5.95 -4.34
N GLY A 286 25.22 6.15 -3.06
CA GLY A 286 23.96 5.66 -2.50
C GLY A 286 23.85 5.92 -1.00
N LEU A 287 22.77 5.43 -0.42
CA LEU A 287 22.51 5.39 1.02
C LEU A 287 23.18 4.15 1.59
N SER A 288 24.06 4.35 2.57
CA SER A 288 24.58 3.29 3.44
C SER A 288 23.47 2.75 4.36
N TYR A 289 23.68 1.55 4.92
CA TYR A 289 22.77 1.00 5.94
C TYR A 289 22.57 1.93 7.13
N ALA A 290 23.64 2.58 7.62
CA ALA A 290 23.53 3.55 8.71
C ALA A 290 22.67 4.77 8.33
N GLN A 291 22.74 5.22 7.07
CA GLN A 291 21.86 6.28 6.55
C GLN A 291 20.42 5.81 6.41
N LEU A 292 20.17 4.56 6.00
CA LEU A 292 18.83 3.97 5.94
C LEU A 292 18.22 3.83 7.34
N GLU A 293 18.96 3.35 8.33
CA GLU A 293 18.51 3.32 9.73
C GLU A 293 18.20 4.73 10.26
N SER A 294 19.04 5.71 9.94
CA SER A 294 18.81 7.11 10.28
C SER A 294 17.54 7.66 9.64
N LEU A 295 17.31 7.34 8.36
CA LEU A 295 16.09 7.71 7.63
C LEU A 295 14.85 7.07 8.26
N GLY A 296 14.94 5.80 8.66
CA GLY A 296 13.88 5.12 9.39
C GLY A 296 13.56 5.77 10.74
N ARG A 297 14.58 6.23 11.48
CA ARG A 297 14.38 7.04 12.70
C ARG A 297 13.72 8.40 12.41
N VAL A 298 14.06 9.05 11.30
CA VAL A 298 13.38 10.29 10.86
C VAL A 298 11.90 10.01 10.57
N ALA A 299 11.61 8.94 9.84
CA ALA A 299 10.23 8.54 9.52
C ALA A 299 9.42 8.28 10.81
N ALA A 300 9.96 7.52 11.76
CA ALA A 300 9.30 7.26 13.04
C ALA A 300 8.95 8.54 13.81
N ARG A 301 9.90 9.49 13.90
CA ARG A 301 9.65 10.81 14.54
C ARG A 301 8.55 11.60 13.84
N ARG A 302 8.47 11.53 12.52
CA ARG A 302 7.41 12.19 11.75
C ARG A 302 6.04 11.54 11.96
N LEU A 303 5.98 10.21 12.07
CA LEU A 303 4.73 9.49 12.36
C LEU A 303 4.17 9.81 13.75
N CYS A 304 5.06 10.02 14.73
CA CYS A 304 4.73 10.22 16.14
C CYS A 304 3.56 11.21 16.38
N GLY A 305 3.63 12.40 15.77
CA GLY A 305 2.60 13.45 15.96
C GLY A 305 1.24 13.15 15.30
N ALA A 306 1.14 12.07 14.53
CA ALA A 306 -0.10 11.63 13.88
C ALA A 306 -0.56 10.24 14.32
N ALA A 307 0.23 9.53 15.12
CA ALA A 307 -0.08 8.21 15.64
C ALA A 307 -1.14 8.26 16.74
N ASN A 308 -1.86 7.16 16.93
CA ASN A 308 -2.78 6.94 18.04
C ASN A 308 -2.53 5.56 18.68
N PRO A 309 -2.09 5.48 19.96
CA PRO A 309 -1.65 6.62 20.76
C PRO A 309 -0.46 7.32 20.11
N GLY A 310 -0.34 8.63 20.35
CA GLY A 310 0.86 9.37 20.00
C GLY A 310 2.03 8.95 20.89
N CYS A 311 3.21 9.43 20.52
CA CYS A 311 4.28 9.66 21.48
C CYS A 311 4.26 11.15 21.91
#